data_AF-A0AAN8IXW3-F1
#
_entry.id   AF-A0AAN8IXW3-F1
#
_cell.length_a   1.000
_cell.length_b   1.000
_cell.length_c   1.000
_cell.angle_alpha   90.00
_cell.angle_beta   90.00
_cell.angle_gamma   90.00
#
_symmetry.space_group_name_H-M   'P 1'
#
loop_
_entity.id
_entity.type
_entity.pdbx_description
1 polymer ?
#
loop_
_entity_poly.entity_id
_entity_poly.type
_entity_poly.pdbx_seq_one_letter_code
_entity_poly.pdbx_strand_id
1 'polypeptide(L)'
;IAANQGDRANNIIPGNNKREHLEHIRRDIRDFKAKHDLECVIVLWTANTERYTDVVDGLNMTADQVLASVDASAEEISPSNIFAIASILEGAHYINGSPQNTLVPGIIELAHKYNVFVGGDDFKSGQTKIKSALVDFLVSSGLKPESIVSYNHLGNNDGKNLSEARQFRSKEISKSSVVDDMVEANKILYPTGEKPDHCIVIKYVPFVGDSKRAMDEYICSIFMGGRQTFVIHNTCEDSLLATPLIYDLVILTELATRIRYADASKGEFRQ
;
A
#
# COMPACT_ATOMS: atom_id res chain seq x y z
N ILE A 1 14.73 2.25 -3.25
CA ILE A 1 14.02 3.25 -4.09
C ILE A 1 14.74 3.44 -5.41
N ALA A 2 14.25 4.32 -6.30
CA ALA A 2 14.92 4.61 -7.57
C ALA A 2 16.29 5.30 -7.35
N ALA A 3 17.31 4.93 -8.13
CA ALA A 3 18.65 5.52 -8.07
C ALA A 3 18.62 7.03 -8.34
N ASN A 4 17.66 7.51 -9.13
CA ASN A 4 17.47 8.92 -9.46
C ASN A 4 17.03 9.83 -8.28
N GLN A 5 16.94 9.27 -7.06
CA GLN A 5 16.64 10.00 -5.83
C GLN A 5 17.90 10.43 -5.05
N GLY A 6 19.10 10.03 -5.49
CA GLY A 6 20.36 10.32 -4.79
C GLY A 6 20.58 11.81 -4.49
N ASP A 7 20.38 12.68 -5.48
CA ASP A 7 20.57 14.14 -5.34
C ASP A 7 19.63 14.79 -4.31
N ARG A 8 18.53 14.11 -3.95
CA ARG A 8 17.54 14.59 -2.96
C ARG A 8 17.93 14.21 -1.53
N ALA A 9 18.74 13.18 -1.32
CA ALA A 9 19.00 12.60 -0.01
C ALA A 9 20.09 13.36 0.76
N ASN A 10 19.76 14.52 1.33
CA ASN A 10 20.68 15.36 2.11
C ASN A 10 20.36 15.42 3.62
N ASN A 11 19.33 14.71 4.08
CA ASN A 11 18.94 14.61 5.49
C ASN A 11 18.77 13.14 5.88
N ILE A 12 19.89 12.49 6.19
CA ILE A 12 19.96 11.06 6.48
C ILE A 12 20.49 10.82 7.90
N ILE A 13 20.02 9.76 8.54
CA ILE A 13 20.62 9.28 9.78
C ILE A 13 21.98 8.65 9.41
N PRO A 14 23.10 9.06 10.03
CA PRO A 14 24.42 8.53 9.70
C PRO A 14 24.56 7.02 9.96
N GLY A 15 25.59 6.43 9.38
CA GLY A 15 25.95 5.02 9.60
C GLY A 15 25.14 4.03 8.77
N ASN A 16 25.52 2.76 8.83
CA ASN A 16 24.91 1.66 8.07
C ASN A 16 24.31 0.57 8.98
N ASN A 17 24.34 0.78 10.30
CA ASN A 17 23.86 -0.18 11.27
C ASN A 17 22.34 -0.03 11.45
N LYS A 18 21.57 -1.01 10.99
CA LYS A 18 20.10 -0.96 11.00
C LYS A 18 19.51 -0.98 12.41
N ARG A 19 20.20 -1.57 13.38
CA ARG A 19 19.83 -1.52 14.81
C ARG A 19 19.93 -0.09 15.35
N GLU A 20 21.00 0.63 15.01
CA GLU A 20 21.15 2.04 15.42
C GLU A 20 20.09 2.93 14.77
N HIS A 21 19.76 2.68 13.51
CA HIS A 21 18.66 3.37 12.83
C HIS A 21 17.31 3.07 13.49
N LEU A 22 17.03 1.81 13.83
CA LEU A 22 15.83 1.42 14.57
C LEU A 22 15.73 2.19 15.89
N GLU A 23 16.77 2.18 16.71
CA GLU A 23 16.77 2.89 18.00
C GLU A 23 16.65 4.41 17.85
N HIS A 24 17.19 4.98 16.77
CA HIS A 24 17.00 6.39 16.44
C HIS A 24 15.51 6.70 16.21
N ILE A 25 14.83 5.95 15.34
CA ILE A 25 13.40 6.18 15.05
C ILE A 25 12.52 5.92 16.28
N ARG A 26 12.85 4.90 17.08
CA ARG A 26 12.17 4.63 18.35
C ARG A 26 12.28 5.82 19.31
N ARG A 27 13.46 6.45 19.41
CA ARG A 27 13.64 7.65 20.22
C ARG A 27 12.81 8.81 19.66
N ASP A 28 12.82 9.03 18.35
CA ASP A 28 12.05 10.12 17.73
C ASP A 28 10.55 10.00 18.03
N ILE A 29 10.00 8.77 17.99
CA ILE A 29 8.60 8.51 18.34
C ILE A 29 8.33 8.83 19.82
N ARG A 30 9.19 8.38 20.74
CA ARG A 30 9.05 8.67 22.18
C ARG A 30 9.15 10.16 22.48
N ASP A 31 10.13 10.82 21.90
CA ASP A 31 10.37 12.25 22.10
C ASP A 31 9.20 13.07 21.54
N PHE A 32 8.67 12.70 20.37
CA PHE A 32 7.48 13.33 19.80
C PHE A 32 6.25 13.14 20.68
N LYS A 33 6.00 11.91 21.16
CA LYS A 33 4.89 11.59 22.07
C LYS A 33 4.97 12.41 23.35
N ALA A 34 6.14 12.44 24.00
CA ALA A 34 6.34 13.14 25.27
C ALA A 34 6.30 14.66 25.12
N LYS A 35 6.89 15.21 24.06
CA LYS A 35 6.91 16.66 23.78
C LYS A 35 5.51 17.24 23.61
N HIS A 36 4.59 16.46 23.08
CA HIS A 36 3.24 16.90 22.73
C HIS A 36 2.13 16.31 23.61
N ASP A 37 2.49 15.56 24.66
CA ASP A 37 1.57 14.89 25.59
C ASP A 37 0.50 14.05 24.86
N LEU A 38 0.94 13.23 23.90
CA LEU A 38 0.05 12.48 23.03
C LEU A 38 -0.36 11.13 23.64
N GLU A 39 -1.65 10.85 23.65
CA GLU A 39 -2.21 9.56 24.07
C GLU A 39 -2.07 8.48 22.98
N CYS A 40 -2.25 8.86 21.71
CA CYS A 40 -2.18 8.00 20.54
C CYS A 40 -1.17 8.53 19.53
N VAL A 41 -0.36 7.62 18.96
CA VAL A 41 0.62 7.95 17.92
C VAL A 41 0.41 6.99 16.74
N ILE A 42 0.28 7.56 15.55
CA ILE A 42 0.12 6.82 14.30
C ILE A 42 1.24 7.28 13.37
N VAL A 43 2.06 6.32 12.92
CA VAL A 43 3.10 6.51 11.92
C VAL A 43 2.54 6.08 10.57
N LEU A 44 2.64 6.96 9.57
CA LEU A 44 2.17 6.67 8.23
C LEU A 44 3.30 6.86 7.21
N TRP A 45 3.52 5.84 6.39
CA TRP A 45 4.48 5.90 5.30
C TRP A 45 3.85 6.54 4.05
N THR A 46 4.30 7.76 3.74
CA THR A 46 3.98 8.47 2.49
C THR A 46 5.25 8.90 1.72
N ALA A 47 6.35 8.15 1.91
CA ALA A 47 7.61 8.40 1.21
C ALA A 47 7.61 7.76 -0.19
N ASN A 48 8.77 7.75 -0.85
CA ASN A 48 8.92 7.11 -2.15
C ASN A 48 8.57 5.61 -2.10
N THR A 49 7.95 5.10 -3.15
CA THR A 49 7.72 3.66 -3.35
C THR A 49 9.05 2.92 -3.32
N GLU A 50 9.18 1.94 -2.43
CA GLU A 50 10.32 1.04 -2.40
C GLU A 50 10.12 -0.14 -3.36
N ARG A 51 11.17 -0.94 -3.57
CA ARG A 51 11.00 -2.26 -4.20
C ARG A 51 10.43 -3.23 -3.17
N TYR A 52 9.96 -4.39 -3.62
CA TYR A 52 9.65 -5.47 -2.69
C TYR A 52 10.94 -6.01 -2.04
N THR A 53 10.81 -6.42 -0.78
CA THR A 53 11.79 -7.27 -0.11
C THR A 53 11.45 -8.74 -0.32
N ASP A 54 12.45 -9.60 -0.24
CA ASP A 54 12.22 -11.05 -0.25
C ASP A 54 11.48 -11.48 1.03
N VAL A 55 10.61 -12.50 0.91
CA VAL A 55 9.85 -13.05 2.03
C VAL A 55 10.21 -14.53 2.16
N VAL A 56 11.11 -14.84 3.09
CA VAL A 56 11.70 -16.18 3.23
C VAL A 56 11.97 -16.53 4.69
N ASP A 57 11.91 -17.84 4.99
CA ASP A 57 12.21 -18.36 6.33
C ASP A 57 13.66 -18.06 6.73
N GLY A 58 13.87 -17.73 8.00
CA GLY A 58 15.15 -17.26 8.54
C GLY A 58 15.42 -15.76 8.34
N LEU A 59 14.61 -15.06 7.55
CA LEU A 59 14.73 -13.61 7.33
C LEU A 59 13.61 -12.83 8.03
N ASN A 60 12.35 -13.08 7.65
CA ASN A 60 11.24 -12.21 8.04
C ASN A 60 9.86 -12.90 8.13
N MET A 61 9.84 -14.23 8.30
CA MET A 61 8.60 -15.00 8.46
C MET A 61 8.04 -14.93 9.88
N THR A 62 8.88 -14.68 10.89
CA THR A 62 8.45 -14.53 12.29
C THR A 62 8.96 -13.23 12.92
N ALA A 63 8.31 -12.79 14.00
CA ALA A 63 8.72 -11.58 14.73
C ALA A 63 10.18 -11.65 15.20
N ASP A 64 10.61 -12.81 15.70
CA ASP A 64 11.97 -13.01 16.19
C ASP A 64 12.99 -12.98 15.04
N GLN A 65 12.64 -13.54 13.87
CA GLN A 65 13.47 -13.47 12.67
C GLN A 65 13.64 -12.04 12.17
N VAL A 66 12.55 -11.25 12.13
CA VAL A 66 12.61 -9.85 11.70
C VAL A 66 13.55 -9.04 12.61
N LEU A 67 13.42 -9.20 13.93
CA LEU A 67 14.29 -8.50 14.89
C LEU A 67 15.75 -8.95 14.77
N ALA A 68 16.01 -10.26 14.64
CA ALA A 68 17.36 -10.77 14.43
C ALA A 68 17.98 -10.28 13.10
N SER A 69 17.19 -10.15 12.04
CA SER A 69 17.62 -9.61 10.76
C SER A 69 17.96 -8.13 10.83
N VAL A 70 17.25 -7.34 11.65
CA VAL A 70 17.64 -5.95 11.94
C VAL A 70 18.98 -5.91 12.66
N ASP A 71 19.18 -6.77 13.67
CA ASP A 71 20.42 -6.84 14.45
C ASP A 71 21.62 -7.21 13.58
N ALA A 72 21.42 -8.13 12.64
CA ALA A 72 22.42 -8.53 11.65
C ALA A 72 22.60 -7.50 10.52
N SER A 73 21.84 -6.40 10.49
CA SER A 73 21.80 -5.45 9.38
C SER A 73 21.57 -6.10 8.01
N ALA A 74 20.72 -7.13 7.96
CA ALA A 74 20.44 -7.92 6.76
C ALA A 74 19.95 -7.04 5.60
N GLU A 75 20.41 -7.29 4.38
CA GLU A 75 20.15 -6.44 3.20
C GLU A 75 18.64 -6.26 2.92
N GLU A 76 17.87 -7.35 2.99
CA GLU A 76 16.42 -7.41 2.72
C GLU A 76 15.54 -6.89 3.87
N ILE A 77 16.09 -6.07 4.76
CA ILE A 77 15.32 -5.22 5.70
C ILE A 77 15.26 -3.81 5.13
N SER A 78 14.09 -3.40 4.61
CA SER A 78 13.94 -2.07 4.03
C SER A 78 13.88 -0.97 5.10
N PRO A 79 14.10 0.30 4.72
CA PRO A 79 13.75 1.44 5.56
C PRO A 79 12.29 1.38 6.06
N SER A 80 11.31 1.01 5.22
CA SER A 80 9.92 0.90 5.68
C SER A 80 9.74 -0.20 6.73
N ASN A 81 10.49 -1.30 6.67
CA ASN A 81 10.50 -2.31 7.75
C ASN A 81 11.01 -1.70 9.06
N ILE A 82 12.09 -0.91 9.03
CA ILE A 82 12.63 -0.25 10.24
C ILE A 82 11.59 0.69 10.86
N PHE A 83 10.89 1.51 10.06
CA PHE A 83 9.83 2.38 10.57
C PHE A 83 8.65 1.59 11.14
N ALA A 84 8.22 0.50 10.48
CA ALA A 84 7.15 -0.35 10.98
C ALA A 84 7.52 -1.00 12.33
N ILE A 85 8.71 -1.60 12.42
CA ILE A 85 9.22 -2.22 13.65
C ILE A 85 9.35 -1.17 14.76
N ALA A 86 9.94 0.00 14.47
CA ALA A 86 10.09 1.07 15.45
C ALA A 86 8.73 1.52 16.01
N SER A 87 7.73 1.68 15.13
CA SER A 87 6.38 2.07 15.51
C SER A 87 5.76 1.03 16.45
N ILE A 88 5.84 -0.25 16.08
CA ILE A 88 5.26 -1.35 16.85
C ILE A 88 5.91 -1.45 18.24
N LEU A 89 7.25 -1.37 18.31
CA LEU A 89 7.99 -1.46 19.57
C LEU A 89 7.72 -0.28 20.52
N GLU A 90 7.27 0.86 20.00
CA GLU A 90 6.88 2.04 20.79
C GLU A 90 5.37 2.13 21.04
N GLY A 91 4.60 1.10 20.68
CA GLY A 91 3.15 1.08 20.85
C GLY A 91 2.40 2.02 19.90
N ALA A 92 3.07 2.55 18.87
CA ALA A 92 2.46 3.35 17.83
C ALA A 92 1.89 2.45 16.73
N HIS A 93 0.81 2.89 16.10
CA HIS A 93 0.20 2.19 14.96
C HIS A 93 0.93 2.55 13.68
N TYR A 94 0.96 1.63 12.71
CA TYR A 94 1.69 1.84 11.46
C TYR A 94 0.81 1.65 10.22
N ILE A 95 0.83 2.64 9.32
CA ILE A 95 0.06 2.61 8.07
C ILE A 95 1.01 2.72 6.88
N ASN A 96 0.94 1.77 5.95
CA ASN A 96 1.70 1.79 4.71
C ASN A 96 0.87 2.37 3.56
N GLY A 97 1.15 3.63 3.20
CA GLY A 97 0.50 4.31 2.08
C GLY A 97 1.10 4.01 0.70
N SER A 98 2.12 3.15 0.62
CA SER A 98 2.87 2.82 -0.59
C SER A 98 2.79 1.32 -0.91
N PRO A 99 3.12 0.89 -2.14
CA PRO A 99 2.80 -0.47 -2.58
C PRO A 99 3.85 -1.53 -2.20
N GLN A 100 4.98 -1.18 -1.60
CA GLN A 100 5.96 -2.19 -1.17
C GLN A 100 5.39 -3.07 -0.05
N ASN A 101 5.84 -4.33 0.01
CA ASN A 101 5.41 -5.35 0.98
C ASN A 101 6.01 -5.14 2.38
N THR A 102 5.85 -3.96 2.98
CA THR A 102 6.38 -3.63 4.31
C THR A 102 5.87 -4.60 5.38
N LEU A 103 4.58 -4.98 5.30
CA LEU A 103 3.90 -5.79 6.30
C LEU A 103 4.11 -7.30 6.05
N VAL A 104 5.37 -7.73 6.03
CA VAL A 104 5.75 -9.15 5.96
C VAL A 104 5.23 -9.94 7.18
N PRO A 105 5.10 -11.28 7.10
CA PRO A 105 4.49 -12.08 8.16
C PRO A 105 5.06 -11.83 9.56
N GLY A 106 6.39 -11.71 9.69
CA GLY A 106 7.01 -11.43 10.98
C GLY A 106 6.68 -10.06 11.56
N ILE A 107 6.43 -9.05 10.73
CA ILE A 107 5.99 -7.72 11.19
C ILE A 107 4.53 -7.75 11.64
N ILE A 108 3.67 -8.49 10.93
CA ILE A 108 2.28 -8.71 11.35
C ILE A 108 2.24 -9.46 12.69
N GLU A 109 3.04 -10.52 12.84
CA GLU A 109 3.17 -11.24 14.11
C GLU A 109 3.67 -10.33 15.24
N LEU A 110 4.67 -9.47 14.97
CA LEU A 110 5.17 -8.50 15.93
C LEU A 110 4.08 -7.52 16.36
N ALA A 111 3.28 -7.00 15.41
CA ALA A 111 2.17 -6.11 15.71
C ALA A 111 1.13 -6.78 16.62
N HIS A 112 0.81 -8.06 16.38
CA HIS A 112 -0.05 -8.84 17.28
C HIS A 112 0.55 -8.99 18.68
N LYS A 113 1.85 -9.29 18.80
CA LYS A 113 2.54 -9.42 20.11
C LYS A 113 2.48 -8.13 20.93
N TYR A 114 2.54 -6.97 20.28
CA TYR A 114 2.53 -5.65 20.92
C TYR A 114 1.14 -5.00 20.98
N ASN A 115 0.10 -5.69 20.49
CA ASN A 115 -1.28 -5.21 20.46
C ASN A 115 -1.42 -3.82 19.81
N VAL A 116 -0.85 -3.66 18.62
CA VAL A 116 -0.95 -2.44 17.81
C VAL A 116 -1.55 -2.74 16.44
N PHE A 117 -2.25 -1.75 15.87
CA PHE A 117 -2.74 -1.85 14.50
C PHE A 117 -1.65 -1.61 13.46
N VAL A 118 -1.70 -2.41 12.40
CA VAL A 118 -1.02 -2.17 11.13
C VAL A 118 -2.04 -2.13 10.00
N GLY A 119 -1.83 -1.27 9.01
CA GLY A 119 -2.74 -1.12 7.86
C GLY A 119 -2.00 -0.79 6.57
N GLY A 120 -2.57 -1.18 5.43
CA GLY A 120 -1.94 -1.07 4.12
C GLY A 120 -2.61 -2.00 3.10
N ASP A 121 -2.15 -2.07 1.85
CA ASP A 121 -1.04 -1.33 1.25
C ASP A 121 -1.54 -0.45 0.09
N ASP A 122 -0.84 0.67 -0.16
CA ASP A 122 -1.06 1.61 -1.27
C ASP A 122 -2.35 2.45 -1.23
N PHE A 123 -2.24 3.78 -1.41
CA PHE A 123 -3.42 4.64 -1.45
C PHE A 123 -4.29 4.39 -2.68
N LYS A 124 -5.58 4.12 -2.44
CA LYS A 124 -6.62 3.99 -3.47
C LYS A 124 -7.30 5.33 -3.76
N SER A 125 -6.60 6.24 -4.43
CA SER A 125 -7.03 7.62 -4.68
C SER A 125 -7.93 7.81 -5.90
N GLY A 126 -7.38 7.66 -7.11
CA GLY A 126 -8.03 8.02 -8.38
C GLY A 126 -8.44 6.81 -9.23
N GLN A 127 -7.60 6.44 -10.21
CA GLN A 127 -7.89 5.39 -11.21
C GLN A 127 -8.34 4.07 -10.57
N THR A 128 -7.60 3.54 -9.60
CA THR A 128 -7.93 2.27 -8.95
C THR A 128 -9.24 2.33 -8.17
N LYS A 129 -9.61 3.51 -7.63
CA LYS A 129 -10.87 3.73 -6.92
C LYS A 129 -12.07 3.63 -7.87
N ILE A 130 -11.97 4.25 -9.04
CA ILE A 130 -12.98 4.13 -10.10
C ILE A 130 -13.03 2.69 -10.62
N LYS A 131 -11.88 2.09 -10.92
CA LYS A 131 -11.78 0.71 -11.42
C LYS A 131 -12.54 -0.28 -10.53
N SER A 132 -12.32 -0.24 -9.21
CA SER A 132 -12.99 -1.18 -8.31
C SER A 132 -14.51 -1.02 -8.32
N ALA A 133 -15.01 0.23 -8.35
CA ALA A 133 -16.46 0.47 -8.35
C ALA A 133 -17.09 0.10 -9.71
N LEU A 134 -16.38 0.40 -10.80
CA LEU A 134 -16.86 0.12 -12.15
C LEU A 134 -16.89 -1.39 -12.43
N VAL A 135 -15.83 -2.13 -12.11
CA VAL A 135 -15.78 -3.58 -12.37
C VAL A 135 -16.84 -4.31 -11.54
N ASP A 136 -16.99 -3.96 -10.26
CA ASP A 136 -18.06 -4.50 -9.41
C ASP A 136 -19.45 -4.24 -10.02
N PHE A 137 -19.73 -3.01 -10.46
CA PHE A 137 -20.98 -2.67 -11.14
C PHE A 137 -21.20 -3.47 -12.43
N LEU A 138 -20.17 -3.62 -13.28
CA LEU A 138 -20.26 -4.33 -14.55
C LEU A 138 -20.57 -5.81 -14.34
N VAL A 139 -19.82 -6.48 -13.46
CA VAL A 139 -20.02 -7.91 -13.13
C VAL A 139 -21.37 -8.13 -12.47
N SER A 140 -21.77 -7.25 -11.53
CA SER A 140 -23.09 -7.30 -10.89
C SER A 140 -24.24 -7.13 -11.88
N SER A 141 -24.00 -6.39 -12.97
CA SER A 141 -24.98 -6.18 -14.04
C SER A 141 -25.01 -7.32 -15.08
N GLY A 142 -24.23 -8.39 -14.88
CA GLY A 142 -24.14 -9.51 -15.81
C GLY A 142 -23.32 -9.23 -17.07
N LEU A 143 -22.47 -8.20 -17.05
CA LEU A 143 -21.54 -7.89 -18.13
C LEU A 143 -20.20 -8.55 -17.80
N LYS A 144 -19.57 -9.21 -18.77
CA LYS A 144 -18.28 -9.87 -18.56
C LYS A 144 -17.14 -8.98 -19.06
N PRO A 145 -16.37 -8.29 -18.19
CA PRO A 145 -15.08 -7.72 -18.57
C PRO A 145 -14.18 -8.77 -19.23
N GLU A 146 -13.72 -8.49 -20.45
CA GLU A 146 -12.78 -9.32 -21.22
C GLU A 146 -11.40 -8.66 -21.28
N SER A 147 -11.35 -7.33 -21.32
CA SER A 147 -10.11 -6.57 -21.36
C SER A 147 -10.21 -5.29 -20.54
N ILE A 148 -9.16 -5.02 -19.75
CA ILE A 148 -9.00 -3.83 -18.92
C ILE A 148 -7.59 -3.30 -19.16
N VAL A 149 -7.48 -2.14 -19.81
CA VAL A 149 -6.17 -1.51 -20.08
C VAL A 149 -6.12 -0.17 -19.38
N SER A 150 -5.17 0.00 -18.47
CA SER A 150 -5.05 1.16 -17.59
C SER A 150 -3.72 1.90 -17.81
N TYR A 151 -3.75 2.97 -18.59
CA TYR A 151 -2.60 3.86 -18.78
C TYR A 151 -2.60 5.01 -17.78
N ASN A 152 -1.41 5.42 -17.38
CA ASN A 152 -1.19 6.54 -16.48
C ASN A 152 0.06 7.32 -16.88
N HIS A 153 0.02 8.64 -16.75
CA HIS A 153 1.24 9.45 -16.73
C HIS A 153 1.14 10.62 -15.74
N LEU A 154 2.26 10.91 -15.09
CA LEU A 154 2.41 11.97 -14.07
C LEU A 154 3.85 12.51 -14.06
N GLY A 155 4.02 13.75 -13.62
CA GLY A 155 5.29 14.50 -13.69
C GLY A 155 5.90 14.87 -12.34
N ASN A 156 5.25 14.52 -11.23
CA ASN A 156 5.76 14.72 -9.87
C ASN A 156 6.86 13.69 -9.50
N ASN A 157 7.38 13.77 -8.27
CA ASN A 157 8.45 12.87 -7.83
C ASN A 157 8.00 11.41 -7.66
N ASP A 158 6.71 11.15 -7.47
CA ASP A 158 6.18 9.79 -7.48
C ASP A 158 6.38 9.17 -8.87
N GLY A 159 5.94 9.85 -9.92
CA GLY A 159 6.19 9.43 -11.30
C GLY A 159 7.67 9.27 -11.63
N LYS A 160 8.53 10.17 -11.14
CA LYS A 160 9.99 10.09 -11.33
C LYS A 160 10.59 8.85 -10.63
N ASN A 161 10.14 8.50 -9.43
CA ASN A 161 10.61 7.29 -8.74
C ASN A 161 10.07 6.01 -9.39
N LEU A 162 8.82 6.04 -9.87
CA LEU A 162 8.19 4.91 -10.57
C LEU A 162 8.70 4.69 -11.99
N SER A 163 9.62 5.53 -12.50
CA SER A 163 10.25 5.31 -13.81
C SER A 163 11.21 4.13 -13.82
N GLU A 164 11.70 3.70 -12.65
CA GLU A 164 12.57 2.54 -12.51
C GLU A 164 11.76 1.25 -12.29
N ALA A 165 12.17 0.17 -12.97
CA ALA A 165 11.37 -1.04 -13.11
C ALA A 165 11.02 -1.73 -11.77
N ARG A 166 11.93 -1.74 -10.80
CA ARG A 166 11.71 -2.40 -9.50
C ARG A 166 10.66 -1.67 -8.66
N GLN A 167 10.59 -0.34 -8.75
CA GLN A 167 9.57 0.48 -8.08
C GLN A 167 8.24 0.41 -8.81
N PHE A 168 8.27 0.42 -10.15
CA PHE A 168 7.07 0.21 -10.97
C PHE A 168 6.40 -1.13 -10.66
N ARG A 169 7.19 -2.22 -10.53
CA ARG A 169 6.66 -3.55 -10.27
C ARG A 169 5.81 -3.62 -9.00
N SER A 170 6.19 -2.92 -7.94
CA SER A 170 5.39 -2.83 -6.72
C SER A 170 4.02 -2.22 -6.98
N LYS A 171 3.96 -1.11 -7.72
CA LYS A 171 2.72 -0.43 -8.10
C LYS A 171 1.88 -1.22 -9.10
N GLU A 172 2.54 -1.99 -9.96
CA GLU A 172 1.86 -2.87 -10.93
C GLU A 172 1.07 -3.95 -10.20
N ILE A 173 1.69 -4.63 -9.23
CA ILE A 173 1.06 -5.70 -8.44
C ILE A 173 -0.18 -5.18 -7.67
N SER A 174 -0.06 -4.05 -6.95
CA SER A 174 -1.17 -3.49 -6.16
C SER A 174 -2.36 -3.06 -7.02
N LYS A 175 -2.10 -2.60 -8.25
CA LYS A 175 -3.16 -2.15 -9.17
C LYS A 175 -3.77 -3.29 -10.00
N SER A 176 -3.08 -4.42 -10.14
CA SER A 176 -3.59 -5.59 -10.89
C SER A 176 -4.53 -6.45 -10.07
N SER A 177 -4.30 -6.59 -8.76
CA SER A 177 -5.08 -7.52 -7.91
C SER A 177 -6.54 -7.13 -7.68
N VAL A 178 -6.94 -5.89 -7.99
CA VAL A 178 -8.27 -5.33 -7.66
C VAL A 178 -9.46 -5.93 -8.44
N VAL A 179 -9.20 -6.84 -9.39
CA VAL A 179 -10.24 -7.50 -10.19
C VAL A 179 -10.36 -8.99 -9.90
N ASP A 180 -9.47 -9.54 -9.06
CA ASP A 180 -9.34 -10.98 -8.86
C ASP A 180 -10.55 -11.58 -8.14
N ASP A 181 -11.00 -10.93 -7.06
CA ASP A 181 -12.16 -11.33 -6.27
C ASP A 181 -13.48 -11.25 -7.06
N MET A 182 -13.62 -10.24 -7.92
CA MET A 182 -14.79 -10.08 -8.79
C MET A 182 -14.90 -11.17 -9.85
N VAL A 183 -13.78 -11.60 -10.41
CA VAL A 183 -13.74 -12.77 -11.31
C VAL A 183 -14.12 -14.03 -10.55
N GLU A 184 -13.64 -14.20 -9.31
CA GLU A 184 -13.96 -15.35 -8.48
C GLU A 184 -15.43 -15.41 -8.06
N ALA A 185 -16.04 -14.26 -7.79
CA ALA A 185 -17.41 -14.13 -7.29
C ALA A 185 -18.49 -14.57 -8.29
N ASN A 186 -18.21 -14.54 -9.61
CA ASN A 186 -19.22 -14.84 -10.63
C ASN A 186 -18.80 -15.97 -11.57
N LYS A 187 -19.11 -17.21 -11.17
CA LYS A 187 -18.84 -18.43 -11.95
C LYS A 187 -19.73 -18.61 -13.19
N ILE A 188 -20.77 -17.78 -13.38
CA ILE A 188 -21.55 -17.78 -14.61
C ILE A 188 -20.79 -17.05 -15.71
N LEU A 189 -20.25 -15.86 -15.39
CA LEU A 189 -19.46 -15.07 -16.33
C LEU A 189 -18.05 -15.66 -16.53
N TYR A 190 -17.45 -16.19 -15.46
CA TYR A 190 -16.09 -16.76 -15.44
C TYR A 190 -16.11 -18.23 -15.00
N PRO A 191 -16.62 -19.15 -15.84
CA PRO A 191 -16.82 -20.55 -15.46
C PRO A 191 -15.51 -21.29 -15.20
N THR A 192 -14.41 -20.90 -15.86
CA THR A 192 -13.10 -21.52 -15.64
C THR A 192 -12.21 -20.69 -14.69
N GLY A 193 -12.74 -19.56 -14.19
CA GLY A 193 -11.95 -18.60 -13.42
C GLY A 193 -10.91 -17.86 -14.27
N GLU A 194 -11.07 -17.86 -15.60
CA GLU A 194 -10.18 -17.13 -16.47
C GLU A 194 -10.25 -15.63 -16.17
N LYS A 195 -9.09 -14.99 -16.02
CA LYS A 195 -9.01 -13.55 -15.78
C LYS A 195 -9.06 -12.80 -17.12
N PRO A 196 -9.66 -11.59 -17.17
CA PRO A 196 -9.57 -10.75 -18.34
C PRO A 196 -8.13 -10.34 -18.63
N ASP A 197 -7.85 -9.96 -19.87
CA ASP A 197 -6.59 -9.30 -20.20
C ASP A 197 -6.48 -8.02 -19.36
N HIS A 198 -5.43 -7.91 -18.54
CA HIS A 198 -5.23 -6.77 -17.65
C HIS A 198 -3.84 -6.17 -17.82
N CYS A 199 -3.79 -4.93 -18.32
CA CYS A 199 -2.53 -4.23 -18.56
C CYS A 199 -2.50 -2.90 -17.79
N ILE A 200 -1.36 -2.62 -17.15
CA ILE A 200 -1.16 -1.42 -16.34
C ILE A 200 0.11 -0.74 -16.80
N VAL A 201 0.00 0.55 -17.09
CA VAL A 201 1.14 1.34 -17.56
C VAL A 201 1.22 2.62 -16.73
N ILE A 202 2.44 2.97 -16.32
CA ILE A 202 2.76 4.26 -15.68
C ILE A 202 3.96 4.84 -16.42
N LYS A 203 3.86 6.11 -16.83
CA LYS A 203 4.94 6.84 -17.47
C LYS A 203 5.24 8.14 -16.74
N TYR A 204 6.52 8.47 -16.66
CA TYR A 204 6.97 9.76 -16.16
C TYR A 204 6.89 10.80 -17.29
N VAL A 205 6.05 11.81 -17.12
CA VAL A 205 5.86 12.92 -18.07
C VAL A 205 5.94 14.24 -17.28
N PRO A 206 7.10 14.90 -17.22
CA PRO A 206 7.33 16.04 -16.34
C PRO A 206 6.30 17.17 -16.48
N PHE A 207 5.82 17.42 -17.70
CA PHE A 207 4.95 18.55 -18.02
C PHE A 207 3.66 18.59 -17.20
N VAL A 208 3.07 17.43 -16.86
CA VAL A 208 1.78 17.40 -16.15
C VAL A 208 1.91 17.60 -14.65
N GLY A 209 3.14 17.62 -14.09
CA GLY A 209 3.36 17.79 -12.66
C GLY A 209 2.57 16.79 -11.81
N ASP A 210 1.85 17.29 -10.80
CA ASP A 210 1.00 16.48 -9.92
C ASP A 210 -0.37 16.09 -10.55
N SER A 211 -0.73 16.72 -11.68
CA SER A 211 -1.98 16.49 -12.41
C SER A 211 -1.89 15.22 -13.27
N LYS A 212 -1.82 14.07 -12.60
CA LYS A 212 -1.79 12.75 -13.22
C LYS A 212 -2.96 12.57 -14.18
N ARG A 213 -2.70 11.94 -15.32
CA ARG A 213 -3.73 11.52 -16.28
C ARG A 213 -3.88 10.01 -16.24
N ALA A 214 -5.10 9.55 -16.03
CA ALA A 214 -5.51 8.16 -16.15
C ALA A 214 -6.36 7.99 -17.41
N MET A 215 -6.00 6.99 -18.22
CA MET A 215 -6.74 6.64 -19.43
C MET A 215 -7.00 5.14 -19.37
N ASP A 216 -8.26 4.77 -19.33
CA ASP A 216 -8.69 3.39 -19.15
C ASP A 216 -9.62 2.96 -20.28
N GLU A 217 -9.44 1.73 -20.75
CA GLU A 217 -10.34 1.07 -21.68
C GLU A 217 -10.88 -0.22 -21.04
N TYR A 218 -12.20 -0.35 -20.99
CA TYR A 218 -12.90 -1.54 -20.52
C TYR A 218 -13.72 -2.10 -21.67
N ILE A 219 -13.46 -3.36 -22.05
CA ILE A 219 -14.21 -4.07 -23.08
C ILE A 219 -14.94 -5.22 -22.42
N CYS A 220 -16.27 -5.26 -22.56
CA CYS A 220 -17.12 -6.30 -22.02
C CYS A 220 -17.81 -7.10 -23.12
N SER A 221 -17.89 -8.41 -22.93
CA SER A 221 -18.85 -9.26 -23.64
C SER A 221 -20.24 -9.10 -23.01
N ILE A 222 -21.24 -8.96 -23.87
CA ILE A 222 -22.64 -8.73 -23.47
C ILE A 222 -23.58 -9.70 -24.19
N PHE A 223 -24.89 -9.48 -24.06
CA PHE A 223 -25.93 -10.33 -24.62
C PHE A 223 -25.70 -10.66 -26.10
N MET A 224 -25.95 -11.92 -26.48
CA MET A 224 -25.86 -12.43 -27.85
C MET A 224 -24.50 -12.24 -28.54
N GLY A 225 -23.40 -12.24 -27.77
CA GLY A 225 -22.05 -12.08 -28.31
C GLY A 225 -21.71 -10.66 -28.72
N GLY A 226 -22.55 -9.68 -28.36
CA GLY A 226 -22.24 -8.27 -28.53
C GLY A 226 -21.06 -7.84 -27.66
N ARG A 227 -20.53 -6.64 -27.95
CA ARG A 227 -19.49 -6.00 -27.15
C ARG A 227 -19.91 -4.61 -26.71
N GLN A 228 -19.53 -4.24 -25.50
CA GLN A 228 -19.63 -2.89 -24.98
C GLN A 228 -18.24 -2.39 -24.60
N THR A 229 -17.91 -1.16 -25.00
CA THR A 229 -16.59 -0.57 -24.74
C THR A 229 -16.74 0.76 -24.03
N PHE A 230 -16.03 0.92 -22.92
CA PHE A 230 -15.93 2.17 -22.17
C PHE A 230 -14.51 2.71 -22.31
N VAL A 231 -14.38 3.95 -22.80
CA VAL A 231 -13.11 4.69 -22.82
C VAL A 231 -13.23 5.84 -21.84
N ILE A 232 -12.36 5.84 -20.83
CA ILE A 232 -12.40 6.78 -19.71
C ILE A 232 -11.11 7.58 -19.71
N HIS A 233 -11.24 8.91 -19.64
CA HIS A 233 -10.14 9.80 -19.34
C HIS A 233 -10.44 10.50 -18.00
N ASN A 234 -9.50 10.40 -17.06
CA ASN A 234 -9.62 10.99 -15.75
C ASN A 234 -8.39 11.85 -15.41
N THR A 235 -8.63 13.12 -15.09
CA THR A 235 -7.62 14.03 -14.56
C THR A 235 -7.59 13.91 -13.04
N CYS A 236 -6.49 13.41 -12.50
CA CYS A 236 -6.28 13.19 -11.09
C CYS A 236 -5.25 14.20 -10.57
N GLU A 237 -5.69 15.19 -9.80
CA GLU A 237 -4.78 15.98 -8.96
C GLU A 237 -4.35 15.07 -7.79
N ASP A 238 -3.25 14.33 -7.99
CA ASP A 238 -2.96 13.12 -7.21
C ASP A 238 -2.81 13.42 -5.71
N SER A 239 -2.12 14.50 -5.37
CA SER A 239 -1.95 14.92 -3.97
C SER A 239 -3.29 15.33 -3.35
N LEU A 240 -4.13 16.07 -4.09
CA LEU A 240 -5.46 16.50 -3.60
C LEU A 240 -6.42 15.32 -3.39
N LEU A 241 -6.24 14.23 -4.14
CA LEU A 241 -6.98 12.98 -3.92
C LEU A 241 -6.39 12.13 -2.79
N ALA A 242 -5.07 12.13 -2.61
CA ALA A 242 -4.39 11.29 -1.60
C ALA A 242 -4.44 11.88 -0.19
N THR A 243 -4.27 13.19 -0.02
CA THR A 243 -4.28 13.86 1.28
C THR A 243 -5.54 13.60 2.13
N PRO A 244 -6.79 13.67 1.61
CA PRO A 244 -7.95 13.33 2.41
C PRO A 244 -7.95 11.87 2.87
N LEU A 245 -7.41 10.94 2.06
CA LEU A 245 -7.29 9.52 2.46
C LEU A 245 -6.30 9.33 3.61
N ILE A 246 -5.21 10.12 3.65
CA ILE A 246 -4.29 10.12 4.79
C ILE A 246 -5.05 10.49 6.06
N TYR A 247 -5.89 11.53 6.02
CA TYR A 247 -6.71 11.91 7.17
C TYR A 247 -7.70 10.81 7.55
N ASP A 248 -8.42 10.23 6.59
CA ASP A 248 -9.37 9.15 6.82
C ASP A 248 -8.70 7.96 7.53
N LEU A 249 -7.54 7.53 7.03
CA LEU A 249 -6.80 6.39 7.58
C LEU A 249 -6.32 6.66 9.02
N VAL A 250 -5.81 7.86 9.30
CA VAL A 250 -5.37 8.24 10.64
C VAL A 250 -6.57 8.32 11.60
N ILE A 251 -7.67 8.95 11.18
CA ILE A 251 -8.89 9.10 11.99
C ILE A 251 -9.53 7.75 12.29
N LEU A 252 -9.67 6.88 11.28
CA LEU A 252 -10.25 5.54 11.45
C LEU A 252 -9.37 4.65 12.32
N THR A 253 -8.04 4.77 12.19
CA THR A 253 -7.11 4.04 13.06
C THR A 253 -7.27 4.48 14.50
N GLU A 254 -7.27 5.79 14.78
CA GLU A 254 -7.51 6.31 16.14
C GLU A 254 -8.86 5.84 16.69
N LEU A 255 -9.93 5.91 15.90
CA LEU A 255 -11.24 5.43 16.30
C LEU A 255 -11.21 3.93 16.70
N ALA A 256 -10.55 3.10 15.90
CA ALA A 256 -10.40 1.68 16.18
C ALA A 256 -9.66 1.40 17.51
N THR A 257 -8.74 2.28 17.92
CA THR A 257 -8.03 2.15 19.21
C THR A 257 -8.94 2.31 20.42
N ARG A 258 -10.13 2.89 20.25
CA ARG A 258 -11.12 3.07 21.32
C ARG A 258 -12.22 2.01 21.30
N ILE A 259 -12.28 1.17 20.28
CA ILE A 259 -13.29 0.14 20.13
C ILE A 259 -12.78 -1.16 20.77
N ARG A 260 -13.65 -1.81 21.55
CA ARG A 260 -13.44 -3.14 22.10
C ARG A 260 -14.72 -3.95 21.98
N TYR A 261 -14.60 -5.25 21.83
CA TYR A 261 -15.72 -6.17 21.78
C TYR A 261 -15.53 -7.31 22.78
N ALA A 262 -16.62 -7.76 23.40
CA ALA A 262 -16.59 -8.89 24.32
C ALA A 262 -16.84 -10.18 23.55
N ASP A 263 -16.01 -11.20 23.79
CA ASP A 263 -16.38 -12.56 23.43
C ASP A 263 -17.52 -13.00 24.38
N ALA A 264 -18.72 -13.20 23.83
CA ALA A 264 -19.91 -13.57 24.59
C ALA A 264 -19.72 -14.84 25.44
N SER A 265 -18.76 -15.69 25.08
CA SER A 265 -18.43 -16.91 25.82
C SER A 265 -17.40 -16.72 26.95
N LYS A 266 -16.60 -15.64 26.92
CA LYS A 266 -15.47 -15.43 27.86
C LYS A 266 -15.63 -14.21 28.77
N GLY A 267 -16.50 -13.26 28.42
CA GLY A 267 -16.72 -12.03 29.20
C GLY A 267 -15.53 -11.05 29.21
N GLU A 268 -14.44 -11.38 28.53
CA GLU A 268 -13.26 -10.51 28.38
C GLU A 268 -13.40 -9.62 27.14
N PHE A 269 -13.18 -8.32 27.31
CA PHE A 269 -13.11 -7.37 26.21
C PHE A 269 -11.77 -7.52 25.48
N ARG A 270 -11.83 -7.66 24.16
CA ARG A 270 -10.68 -7.67 23.25
C ARG A 270 -10.70 -6.42 22.40
N GLN A 271 -9.51 -6.00 22.00
CA GLN A 271 -9.28 -4.94 21.02
C GLN A 271 -9.02 -5.57 19.67
#